data_AF-A0A2D7CU31-F1
#
_entry.id   AF-A0A2D7CU31-F1
#
_cell.length_a   1.000
_cell.length_b   1.000
_cell.length_c   1.000
_cell.angle_alpha   90.00
_cell.angle_beta   90.00
_cell.angle_gamma   90.00
#
_symmetry.space_group_name_H-M   'P 1'
#
loop_
_entity.id
_entity.type
_entity.pdbx_description
1 polymer ?
#
loop_
_entity_poly.entity_id
_entity_poly.type
_entity_poly.pdbx_seq_one_letter_code
_entity_poly.pdbx_strand_id
1 'polypeptide(L)'
;MILDYLTKRFCFSTWTFLLIGVLVALFLLWVFFANQETSSASTNFSESISKMFQPVQSIPKRDQSFRREPSSFTSKGESICREIMERLTGERFDNVRPSWLINPVTGQKLELDCYSEKLKLAVEYNGKQHYVYNRHMHQNSRDKFYNQQYRDLIKKDLCEKNNVKLIVVPYDIPHDEIESFLVRKLSDILR
;
A
#
# COMPACT_ATOMS: atom_id res chain seq x y z
N MET A 1 -14.14 38.76 55.31
CA MET A 1 -13.02 38.00 54.70
C MET A 1 -13.35 36.53 54.44
N ILE A 2 -14.00 35.78 55.35
CA ILE A 2 -14.29 34.34 55.15
C ILE A 2 -15.38 34.07 54.10
N LEU A 3 -16.41 34.92 54.03
CA LEU A 3 -17.53 34.74 53.09
C LEU A 3 -17.12 34.91 51.62
N ASP A 4 -16.15 35.80 51.33
CA ASP A 4 -15.64 36.05 49.98
C ASP A 4 -14.67 34.96 49.48
N TYR A 5 -14.01 34.25 50.42
CA TYR A 5 -13.15 33.11 50.12
C TYR A 5 -13.97 31.86 49.76
N LEU A 6 -15.10 31.64 50.43
CA LEU A 6 -15.99 30.50 50.19
C LEU A 6 -16.74 30.61 48.86
N THR A 7 -17.21 31.80 48.48
CA THR A 7 -17.83 32.04 47.16
C THR A 7 -16.85 31.90 46.01
N LYS A 8 -15.61 32.38 46.16
CA LYS A 8 -14.55 32.19 45.15
C LYS A 8 -14.11 30.72 45.01
N ARG A 9 -14.06 29.97 46.11
CA ARG A 9 -13.71 28.53 46.11
C ARG A 9 -14.82 27.66 45.48
N PHE A 10 -16.09 28.03 45.65
CA PHE A 10 -17.22 27.35 44.99
C PHE A 10 -17.30 27.65 43.49
N CYS A 11 -17.03 28.91 43.09
CA CYS A 11 -17.03 29.31 41.69
C CYS A 11 -15.92 28.61 40.89
N PHE A 12 -14.70 28.51 41.45
CA PHE A 12 -13.59 27.80 40.80
C PHE A 12 -13.91 26.32 40.52
N SER A 13 -14.58 25.65 41.46
CA SER A 13 -14.93 24.23 41.31
C SER A 13 -15.93 23.98 40.18
N THR A 14 -16.98 24.79 40.07
CA THR A 14 -18.01 24.61 39.02
C THR A 14 -17.48 24.87 37.61
N TRP A 15 -16.60 25.87 37.46
CA TRP A 15 -15.97 26.17 36.18
C TRP A 15 -14.97 25.09 35.75
N THR A 16 -14.24 24.47 36.69
CA THR A 16 -13.35 23.35 36.36
C THR A 16 -14.11 22.14 35.81
N PHE A 17 -15.27 21.79 36.38
CA PHE A 17 -16.09 20.68 35.88
C PHE A 17 -16.68 20.98 34.50
N LEU A 18 -17.11 22.22 34.24
CA LEU A 18 -17.56 22.64 32.91
C LEU A 18 -16.45 22.56 31.86
N LEU A 19 -15.25 23.02 32.20
CA LEU A 19 -14.10 23.04 31.29
C LEU A 19 -13.63 21.62 30.96
N ILE A 20 -13.57 20.73 31.96
CA ILE A 20 -13.29 19.30 31.75
C ILE A 20 -14.38 18.65 30.88
N GLY A 21 -15.65 18.96 31.13
CA GLY A 21 -16.76 18.47 30.32
C GLY A 21 -16.65 18.86 28.84
N VAL A 22 -16.29 20.12 28.56
CA VAL A 22 -16.06 20.62 27.19
C VAL A 22 -14.86 19.93 26.54
N LEU A 23 -13.74 19.75 27.25
CA LEU A 23 -12.56 19.06 26.72
C LEU A 23 -12.83 17.59 26.39
N VAL A 24 -13.61 16.89 27.24
CA VAL A 24 -14.04 15.51 26.97
C VAL A 24 -14.97 15.46 25.77
N ALA A 25 -15.91 16.40 25.64
CA ALA A 25 -16.80 16.46 24.47
C ALA A 25 -16.03 16.74 23.17
N LEU A 26 -15.06 17.65 23.19
CA LEU A 26 -14.19 17.93 22.04
C LEU A 26 -13.29 16.74 21.69
N PHE A 27 -12.78 16.01 22.68
CA PHE A 27 -12.03 14.78 22.47
C PHE A 27 -12.91 13.68 21.86
N LEU A 28 -14.13 13.50 22.35
CA LEU A 28 -15.08 12.52 21.79
C LEU A 28 -15.52 12.91 20.38
N LEU A 29 -15.74 14.20 20.10
CA LEU A 29 -16.00 14.69 18.76
C LEU A 29 -14.79 14.46 17.85
N TRP A 30 -13.57 14.72 18.32
CA TRP A 30 -12.36 14.45 17.54
C TRP A 30 -12.18 12.96 17.25
N VAL A 31 -12.37 12.07 18.24
CA VAL A 31 -12.35 10.61 18.04
C VAL A 31 -13.42 10.18 17.03
N PHE A 32 -14.62 10.76 17.12
CA PHE A 32 -15.71 10.48 16.18
C PHE A 32 -15.39 10.94 14.75
N PHE A 33 -14.85 12.15 14.58
CA PHE A 33 -14.47 12.69 13.27
C PHE A 33 -13.22 12.01 12.68
N ALA A 34 -12.20 11.70 13.49
CA ALA A 34 -11.02 10.95 13.07
C ALA A 34 -11.39 9.53 12.58
N ASN A 35 -12.44 8.93 13.14
CA ASN A 35 -12.98 7.66 12.66
C ASN A 35 -13.76 7.77 11.35
N GLN A 36 -14.19 8.97 10.92
CA GLN A 36 -14.92 9.15 9.66
C GLN A 36 -14.00 9.31 8.43
N GLU A 37 -12.77 9.79 8.60
CA GLU A 37 -11.82 9.98 7.48
C GLU A 37 -11.32 8.68 6.83
N THR A 38 -11.59 7.51 7.43
CA THR A 38 -11.16 6.20 6.90
C THR A 38 -12.22 5.48 6.07
N SER A 39 -13.44 6.01 5.98
CA SER A 39 -14.58 5.29 5.39
C SER A 39 -14.97 5.74 3.97
N SER A 40 -14.65 6.96 3.55
CA SER A 40 -15.05 7.49 2.23
C SER A 40 -14.09 7.12 1.10
N ALA A 41 -12.80 6.90 1.39
CA ALA A 41 -11.83 6.45 0.38
C ALA A 41 -11.87 4.93 0.13
N SER A 42 -12.14 4.15 1.17
CA SER A 42 -12.19 2.67 1.14
C SER A 42 -13.45 2.12 0.45
N THR A 43 -14.59 2.80 0.61
CA THR A 43 -15.86 2.45 -0.03
C THR A 43 -15.81 2.65 -1.55
N ASN A 44 -15.27 3.78 -2.03
CA ASN A 44 -15.13 4.04 -3.46
C ASN A 44 -14.19 3.04 -4.16
N PHE A 45 -13.13 2.59 -3.48
CA PHE A 45 -12.18 1.62 -4.02
C PHE A 45 -12.76 0.20 -4.08
N SER A 46 -13.33 -0.29 -2.97
CA SER A 46 -13.97 -1.61 -2.91
C SER A 46 -15.15 -1.74 -3.88
N GLU A 47 -15.97 -0.70 -4.02
CA GLU A 47 -17.08 -0.67 -4.98
C GLU A 47 -16.58 -0.67 -6.44
N SER A 48 -15.50 0.06 -6.73
CA SER A 48 -14.88 0.09 -8.07
C SER A 48 -14.33 -1.28 -8.46
N ILE A 49 -13.68 -1.98 -7.53
CA ILE A 49 -13.09 -3.30 -7.81
C ILE A 49 -14.16 -4.40 -7.82
N SER A 50 -15.19 -4.32 -6.97
CA SER A 50 -16.33 -5.26 -7.03
C SER A 50 -17.08 -5.18 -8.36
N LYS A 51 -17.14 -3.99 -8.99
CA LYS A 51 -17.69 -3.84 -10.35
C LYS A 51 -16.75 -4.39 -11.42
N MET A 52 -15.43 -4.41 -11.19
CA MET A 52 -14.43 -4.99 -12.10
C MET A 52 -14.39 -6.52 -12.07
N PHE A 53 -14.67 -7.16 -10.93
CA PHE A 53 -14.66 -8.62 -10.77
C PHE A 53 -15.96 -9.33 -11.22
N GLN A 54 -16.81 -8.65 -12.00
CA GLN A 54 -17.89 -9.33 -12.73
C GLN A 54 -17.27 -10.40 -13.64
N PRO A 55 -17.85 -11.61 -13.74
CA PRO A 55 -17.32 -12.64 -14.60
C PRO A 55 -17.34 -12.12 -16.05
N VAL A 56 -16.16 -11.84 -16.60
CA VAL A 56 -16.00 -11.32 -17.96
C VAL A 56 -16.43 -12.42 -18.93
N GLN A 57 -17.72 -12.38 -19.29
CA GLN A 57 -18.23 -13.11 -20.43
C GLN A 57 -17.76 -12.38 -21.68
N SER A 58 -16.87 -13.02 -22.43
CA SER A 58 -16.18 -12.56 -23.64
C SER A 58 -14.94 -11.68 -23.39
N ILE A 59 -13.79 -12.22 -23.80
CA ILE A 59 -12.50 -11.54 -23.84
C ILE A 59 -12.60 -10.45 -24.93
N PRO A 60 -12.57 -9.14 -24.62
CA PRO A 60 -12.46 -8.13 -25.65
C PRO A 60 -11.10 -8.26 -26.35
N LYS A 61 -11.07 -8.11 -27.68
CA LYS A 61 -9.82 -8.12 -28.46
C LYS A 61 -8.87 -7.05 -27.88
N ARG A 62 -7.66 -7.48 -27.52
CA ARG A 62 -6.56 -6.67 -26.95
C ARG A 62 -6.44 -5.33 -27.69
N ASP A 63 -6.70 -4.23 -26.98
CA ASP A 63 -6.54 -2.88 -27.52
C ASP A 63 -5.05 -2.64 -27.88
N GLN A 64 -4.80 -2.21 -29.13
CA GLN A 64 -3.45 -1.96 -29.63
C GLN A 64 -2.79 -0.73 -28.98
N SER A 65 -3.55 0.13 -28.28
CA SER A 65 -3.01 1.24 -27.48
C SER A 65 -2.11 0.76 -26.33
N PHE A 66 -2.17 -0.53 -25.97
CA PHE A 66 -1.43 -1.18 -24.90
C PHE A 66 -0.08 -1.78 -25.33
N ARG A 67 0.43 -1.44 -26.52
CA ARG A 67 1.79 -1.86 -26.92
C ARG A 67 2.82 -1.18 -26.03
N ARG A 68 3.50 -1.96 -25.20
CA ARG A 68 4.69 -1.55 -24.48
C ARG A 68 5.89 -1.64 -25.41
N GLU A 69 6.67 -0.57 -25.49
CA GLU A 69 8.05 -0.67 -25.94
C GLU A 69 8.81 -1.58 -24.96
N PRO A 70 9.57 -2.58 -25.43
CA PRO A 70 10.29 -3.49 -24.55
C PRO A 70 11.36 -2.70 -23.81
N SER A 71 11.10 -2.35 -22.55
CA SER A 71 12.07 -1.65 -21.71
C SER A 71 12.68 -2.60 -20.68
N SER A 72 14.00 -2.71 -20.75
CA SER A 72 14.88 -3.39 -19.77
C SER A 72 14.58 -4.87 -19.52
N PHE A 73 15.48 -5.53 -18.79
CA PHE A 73 15.49 -6.98 -18.59
C PHE A 73 14.43 -7.38 -17.56
N THR A 74 13.14 -7.35 -17.94
CA THR A 74 12.01 -7.77 -17.11
C THR A 74 12.07 -9.27 -16.86
N SER A 75 11.89 -9.69 -15.60
CA SER A 75 11.87 -11.12 -15.29
C SER A 75 10.59 -11.78 -15.83
N LYS A 76 10.62 -13.10 -16.02
CA LYS A 76 9.43 -13.85 -16.45
C LYS A 76 8.29 -13.73 -15.43
N GLY A 77 8.61 -13.85 -14.13
CA GLY A 77 7.60 -13.73 -13.06
C GLY A 77 6.98 -12.34 -13.00
N GLU A 78 7.78 -11.29 -13.12
CA GLU A 78 7.30 -9.91 -13.21
C GLU A 78 6.37 -9.69 -14.42
N SER A 79 6.73 -10.21 -15.59
CA SER A 79 5.90 -10.12 -16.79
C SER A 79 4.54 -10.80 -16.61
N ILE A 80 4.53 -11.98 -15.97
CA ILE A 80 3.32 -12.74 -15.69
C ILE A 80 2.44 -12.00 -14.68
N CYS A 81 3.01 -11.50 -13.59
CA CYS A 81 2.29 -10.69 -12.61
C CYS A 81 1.62 -9.50 -13.28
N ARG A 82 2.35 -8.76 -14.13
CA ARG A 82 1.82 -7.62 -14.87
C ARG A 82 0.63 -8.02 -15.73
N GLU A 83 0.80 -9.00 -16.61
CA GLU A 83 -0.26 -9.44 -17.53
C GLU A 83 -1.53 -9.88 -16.80
N ILE A 84 -1.38 -10.64 -15.71
CA ILE A 84 -2.51 -11.08 -14.89
C ILE A 84 -3.19 -9.87 -14.24
N MET A 85 -2.45 -8.97 -13.61
CA MET A 85 -3.03 -7.82 -12.91
C MET A 85 -3.80 -6.90 -13.86
N GLU A 86 -3.25 -6.64 -15.05
CA GLU A 86 -3.91 -5.81 -16.06
C GLU A 86 -5.17 -6.47 -16.60
N ARG A 87 -5.13 -7.79 -16.80
CA ARG A 87 -6.31 -8.55 -17.22
C ARG A 87 -7.39 -8.58 -16.15
N LEU A 88 -7.02 -8.78 -14.88
CA LEU A 88 -7.97 -8.87 -13.77
C LEU A 88 -8.59 -7.52 -13.40
N THR A 89 -7.84 -6.43 -13.51
CA THR A 89 -8.28 -5.10 -13.08
C THR A 89 -8.75 -4.21 -14.23
N GLY A 90 -8.34 -4.49 -15.47
CA GLY A 90 -8.53 -3.60 -16.60
C GLY A 90 -7.69 -2.32 -16.56
N GLU A 91 -6.77 -2.19 -15.60
CA GLU A 91 -5.91 -1.02 -15.42
C GLU A 91 -4.46 -1.29 -15.84
N ARG A 92 -3.69 -0.23 -16.08
CA ARG A 92 -2.25 -0.34 -16.39
C ARG A 92 -1.41 -0.57 -15.13
N PHE A 93 -0.43 -1.45 -15.24
CA PHE A 93 0.59 -1.69 -14.22
C PHE A 93 1.99 -1.50 -14.81
N ASP A 94 2.63 -0.39 -14.50
CA ASP A 94 3.94 -0.04 -15.07
C ASP A 94 5.04 -0.08 -14.00
N ASN A 95 6.29 -0.23 -14.47
CA ASN A 95 7.47 -0.06 -13.64
C ASN A 95 7.64 1.43 -13.37
N VAL A 96 7.66 1.83 -12.10
CA VAL A 96 7.72 3.24 -11.73
C VAL A 96 8.72 3.49 -10.62
N ARG A 97 9.27 4.69 -10.58
CA ARG A 97 10.07 5.19 -9.45
C ARG A 97 9.39 6.42 -8.84
N PRO A 98 8.34 6.22 -8.01
CA PRO A 98 7.54 7.32 -7.50
C PRO A 98 8.38 8.33 -6.73
N SER A 99 8.00 9.61 -6.75
CA SER A 99 8.74 10.67 -6.06
C SER A 99 8.79 10.48 -4.54
N TRP A 100 7.80 9.81 -3.96
CA TRP A 100 7.73 9.50 -2.53
C TRP A 100 8.50 8.23 -2.13
N LEU A 101 8.90 7.39 -3.10
CA LEU A 101 9.58 6.12 -2.84
C LEU A 101 11.10 6.32 -2.84
N ILE A 102 11.60 7.03 -1.83
CA ILE A 102 13.03 7.39 -1.70
C ILE A 102 13.65 6.60 -0.55
N ASN A 103 14.81 6.00 -0.81
CA ASN A 103 15.60 5.37 0.24
C ASN A 103 16.14 6.47 1.18
N PRO A 104 15.78 6.45 2.47
CA PRO A 104 16.11 7.53 3.41
C PRO A 104 17.62 7.65 3.70
N VAL A 105 18.39 6.58 3.50
CA VAL A 105 19.84 6.57 3.76
C VAL A 105 20.63 7.09 2.56
N THR A 106 20.22 6.71 1.34
CA THR A 106 20.97 7.03 0.12
C THR A 106 20.41 8.23 -0.66
N GLY A 107 19.17 8.65 -0.36
CA GLY A 107 18.45 9.68 -1.11
C GLY A 107 18.02 9.23 -2.52
N GLN A 108 18.27 7.97 -2.90
CA GLN A 108 17.93 7.45 -4.22
C GLN A 108 16.49 6.96 -4.29
N LYS A 109 15.82 7.18 -5.43
CA LYS A 109 14.51 6.60 -5.70
C LYS A 109 14.60 5.09 -5.85
N LEU A 110 13.68 4.37 -5.23
CA LEU A 110 13.46 2.94 -5.46
C LEU A 110 12.42 2.77 -6.57
N GLU A 111 12.28 1.54 -7.05
CA GLU A 111 11.36 1.16 -8.12
C GLU A 111 10.27 0.24 -7.61
N LEU A 112 9.08 0.32 -8.22
CA LEU A 112 8.02 -0.67 -8.11
C LEU A 112 7.89 -1.40 -9.44
N ASP A 113 7.84 -2.74 -9.41
CA ASP A 113 7.80 -3.57 -10.63
C ASP A 113 6.48 -3.40 -11.40
N CYS A 114 5.34 -3.43 -10.72
CA CYS A 114 4.01 -3.32 -11.31
C CYS A 114 3.18 -2.38 -10.46
N TYR A 115 2.95 -1.16 -10.90
CA TYR A 115 2.18 -0.18 -10.13
C TYR A 115 1.03 0.45 -10.92
N SER A 116 -0.12 0.54 -10.26
CA SER A 116 -1.26 1.32 -10.71
C SER A 116 -1.54 2.45 -9.72
N GLU A 117 -1.30 3.69 -10.16
CA GLU A 117 -1.60 4.91 -9.37
C GLU A 117 -3.10 5.04 -9.09
N LYS A 118 -3.94 4.69 -10.07
CA LYS A 118 -5.39 4.76 -9.96
C LYS A 118 -5.94 3.82 -8.89
N LEU A 119 -5.38 2.61 -8.82
CA LEU A 119 -5.79 1.61 -7.84
C LEU A 119 -5.02 1.69 -6.53
N LYS A 120 -4.01 2.56 -6.44
CA LYS A 120 -3.07 2.61 -5.31
C LYS A 120 -2.56 1.22 -4.94
N LEU A 121 -2.19 0.44 -5.96
CA LEU A 121 -1.82 -0.97 -5.84
C LEU A 121 -0.50 -1.23 -6.57
N ALA A 122 0.41 -1.88 -5.86
CA ALA A 122 1.70 -2.33 -6.37
C ALA A 122 1.83 -3.85 -6.23
N VAL A 123 2.49 -4.48 -7.20
CA VAL A 123 2.89 -5.89 -7.16
C VAL A 123 4.39 -5.97 -7.43
N GLU A 124 5.10 -6.76 -6.61
CA GLU A 124 6.54 -7.04 -6.73
C GLU A 124 6.75 -8.54 -6.91
N TYR A 125 7.60 -8.94 -7.86
CA TYR A 125 7.99 -10.33 -8.00
C TYR A 125 9.39 -10.55 -7.42
N ASN A 126 9.45 -11.14 -6.23
CA ASN A 126 10.71 -11.33 -5.52
C ASN A 126 11.37 -12.65 -5.91
N GLY A 127 12.47 -12.55 -6.66
CA GLY A 127 13.34 -13.67 -7.01
C GLY A 127 14.04 -14.30 -5.79
N LYS A 128 14.67 -15.46 -5.98
CA LYS A 128 15.41 -16.18 -4.92
C LYS A 128 16.47 -15.32 -4.22
N GLN A 129 17.06 -14.35 -4.91
CA GLN A 129 18.06 -13.43 -4.36
C GLN A 129 17.54 -12.58 -3.19
N HIS A 130 16.23 -12.35 -3.08
CA HIS A 130 15.65 -11.59 -1.96
C HIS A 130 15.65 -12.41 -0.66
N TYR A 131 15.63 -13.74 -0.76
CA TYR A 131 15.45 -14.65 0.37
C TYR A 131 16.72 -15.38 0.77
N VAL A 132 17.58 -15.71 -0.20
CA VAL A 132 18.77 -16.53 0.01
C VAL A 132 19.99 -15.87 -0.59
N TYR A 133 21.05 -15.75 0.22
CA TYR A 133 22.34 -15.30 -0.27
C TYR A 133 22.88 -16.27 -1.33
N ASN A 134 22.96 -15.78 -2.57
CA ASN A 134 23.66 -16.43 -3.66
C ASN A 134 24.97 -15.68 -3.99
N ARG A 135 26.09 -16.41 -4.04
CA ARG A 135 27.42 -15.87 -4.30
C ARG A 135 27.51 -15.11 -5.63
N HIS A 136 26.91 -15.64 -6.70
CA HIS A 136 26.95 -15.04 -8.03
C HIS A 136 26.03 -13.82 -8.12
N MET A 137 24.79 -13.93 -7.64
CA MET A 137 23.81 -12.83 -7.73
C MET A 137 24.18 -11.65 -6.84
N HIS A 138 24.84 -11.90 -5.71
CA HIS A 138 25.30 -10.85 -4.79
C HIS A 138 26.77 -10.49 -4.96
N GLN A 139 27.42 -10.94 -6.03
CA GLN A 139 28.81 -10.60 -6.36
C GLN A 139 29.77 -10.80 -5.17
N ASN A 140 29.67 -11.96 -4.51
CA ASN A 140 30.44 -12.31 -3.31
C ASN A 140 30.22 -11.42 -2.07
N SER A 141 29.27 -10.48 -2.08
CA SER A 141 29.05 -9.53 -0.97
C SER A 141 27.76 -9.83 -0.22
N ARG A 142 27.86 -10.16 1.06
CA ARG A 142 26.68 -10.31 1.93
C ARG A 142 25.98 -8.97 2.16
N ASP A 143 26.71 -7.86 2.15
CA ASP A 143 26.14 -6.53 2.30
C ASP A 143 25.16 -6.22 1.16
N LYS A 144 25.43 -6.68 -0.07
CA LYS A 144 24.46 -6.54 -1.18
C LYS A 144 23.16 -7.28 -0.92
N PHE A 145 23.22 -8.46 -0.31
CA PHE A 145 22.04 -9.21 0.09
C PHE A 145 21.25 -8.49 1.20
N TYR A 146 21.94 -8.02 2.26
CA TYR A 146 21.29 -7.26 3.32
C TYR A 146 20.73 -5.93 2.83
N ASN A 147 21.41 -5.26 1.91
CA ASN A 147 20.92 -4.04 1.26
C ASN A 147 19.67 -4.30 0.42
N GLN A 148 19.56 -5.48 -0.22
CA GLN A 148 18.35 -5.87 -0.92
C GLN A 148 17.18 -6.05 0.05
N GLN A 149 17.39 -6.81 1.14
CA GLN A 149 16.37 -6.98 2.18
C GLN A 149 15.95 -5.64 2.82
N TYR A 150 16.91 -4.76 3.08
CA TYR A 150 16.66 -3.42 3.59
C TYR A 150 15.78 -2.60 2.64
N ARG A 151 16.05 -2.64 1.33
CA ARG A 151 15.21 -1.95 0.33
C ARG A 151 13.79 -2.52 0.30
N ASP A 152 13.64 -3.84 0.39
CA ASP A 152 12.32 -4.48 0.42
C ASP A 152 11.50 -4.04 1.65
N LEU A 153 12.15 -3.89 2.82
CA LEU A 153 11.53 -3.37 4.03
C LEU A 153 11.10 -1.90 3.87
N ILE A 154 11.97 -1.05 3.31
CA ILE A 154 11.63 0.36 3.03
C ILE A 154 10.47 0.46 2.05
N LYS A 155 10.47 -0.35 0.97
CA LYS A 155 9.38 -0.33 -0.01
C LYS A 155 8.05 -0.58 0.68
N LYS A 156 7.99 -1.59 1.55
CA LYS A 156 6.78 -1.92 2.31
C LYS A 156 6.31 -0.75 3.18
N ASP A 157 7.19 -0.19 3.98
CA ASP A 157 6.89 0.94 4.88
C ASP A 157 6.44 2.19 4.11
N LEU A 158 7.14 2.55 3.03
CA LEU A 158 6.79 3.72 2.22
C LEU A 158 5.50 3.52 1.43
N CYS A 159 5.22 2.31 0.94
CA CYS A 159 3.93 2.02 0.31
C CYS A 159 2.79 2.22 1.31
N GLU A 160 2.92 1.66 2.52
CA GLU A 160 1.93 1.81 3.58
C GLU A 160 1.69 3.30 3.94
N LYS A 161 2.76 4.08 4.13
CA LYS A 161 2.67 5.52 4.41
C LYS A 161 2.00 6.34 3.29
N ASN A 162 2.09 5.88 2.05
CA ASN A 162 1.51 6.54 0.88
C ASN A 162 0.15 5.95 0.47
N ASN A 163 -0.48 5.15 1.34
CA ASN A 163 -1.74 4.46 1.07
C ASN A 163 -1.69 3.57 -0.19
N VAL A 164 -0.52 3.03 -0.51
CA VAL A 164 -0.33 2.06 -1.59
C VAL A 164 -0.32 0.66 -1.01
N LYS A 165 -1.22 -0.20 -1.47
CA LYS A 165 -1.21 -1.62 -1.12
C LYS A 165 -0.11 -2.32 -1.92
N LEU A 166 0.74 -3.08 -1.24
CA LEU A 166 1.85 -3.80 -1.86
C LEU A 166 1.64 -5.32 -1.74
N ILE A 167 1.52 -6.02 -2.87
CA ILE A 167 1.50 -7.48 -2.93
C ILE A 167 2.87 -7.97 -3.37
N VAL A 168 3.51 -8.80 -2.54
CA VAL A 168 4.78 -9.44 -2.89
C VAL A 168 4.51 -10.88 -3.31
N VAL A 169 4.91 -11.23 -4.53
CA VAL A 169 4.83 -12.59 -5.08
C VAL A 169 6.21 -13.24 -4.95
N PRO A 170 6.37 -14.25 -4.09
CA PRO A 170 7.65 -14.92 -3.93
C PRO A 170 7.94 -15.88 -5.09
N TYR A 171 9.23 -16.10 -5.38
CA TYR A 171 9.69 -16.95 -6.48
C TYR A 171 9.32 -18.44 -6.39
N ASP A 172 8.93 -18.90 -5.20
CA ASP A 172 8.56 -20.28 -4.92
C ASP A 172 7.12 -20.60 -5.35
N ILE A 173 6.33 -19.59 -5.72
CA ILE A 173 5.02 -19.79 -6.34
C ILE A 173 5.22 -20.18 -7.81
N PRO A 174 4.72 -21.36 -8.23
CA PRO A 174 4.72 -21.75 -9.63
C PRO A 174 4.01 -20.72 -10.50
N HIS A 175 4.52 -20.49 -11.71
CA HIS A 175 4.01 -19.43 -12.59
C HIS A 175 2.52 -19.58 -12.95
N ASP A 176 2.04 -20.82 -13.06
CA ASP A 176 0.65 -21.19 -13.29
C ASP A 176 -0.26 -20.95 -12.07
N GLU A 177 0.32 -20.90 -10.86
CA GLU A 177 -0.40 -20.60 -9.63
C GLU A 177 -0.42 -19.10 -9.26
N ILE A 178 0.39 -18.27 -9.94
CA ILE A 178 0.48 -16.83 -9.68
C ILE A 178 -0.90 -16.16 -9.78
N GLU A 179 -1.73 -16.54 -10.76
CA GLU A 179 -3.06 -15.97 -10.90
C GLU A 179 -3.94 -16.23 -9.68
N SER A 180 -4.01 -17.49 -9.24
CA SER A 180 -4.77 -17.88 -8.06
C SER A 180 -4.27 -17.18 -6.79
N PHE A 181 -2.95 -17.00 -6.68
CA PHE A 181 -2.34 -16.22 -5.60
C PHE A 181 -2.76 -14.76 -5.63
N LEU A 182 -2.68 -14.10 -6.78
CA LEU A 182 -3.04 -12.69 -6.94
C LEU A 182 -4.53 -12.45 -6.70
N VAL A 183 -5.40 -13.30 -7.24
CA VAL A 183 -6.86 -13.22 -7.04
C VAL A 183 -7.20 -13.30 -5.55
N ARG A 184 -6.60 -14.24 -4.82
CA ARG A 184 -6.80 -14.37 -3.37
C ARG A 184 -6.32 -13.13 -2.62
N LYS A 185 -5.12 -12.63 -2.93
CA LYS A 185 -4.58 -11.41 -2.30
C LYS A 185 -5.41 -10.17 -2.59
N LEU A 186 -5.90 -10.04 -3.83
CA LEU A 186 -6.84 -8.99 -4.21
C LEU A 186 -8.12 -9.10 -3.39
N SER A 187 -8.73 -10.30 -3.29
CA SER A 187 -9.93 -10.50 -2.48
C SER A 187 -9.73 -10.12 -1.01
N ASP A 188 -8.53 -10.37 -0.43
CA ASP A 188 -8.24 -10.01 0.95
C ASP A 188 -8.10 -8.49 1.15
N ILE A 189 -7.64 -7.75 0.14
CA ILE A 189 -7.50 -6.29 0.18
C ILE A 189 -8.86 -5.57 0.07
N LEU A 190 -9.85 -6.23 -0.53
CA LEU A 190 -11.17 -5.66 -0.82
C LEU A 190 -12.22 -5.91 0.27
N ARG A 191 -11.93 -6.82 1.20
CA ARG A 191 -12.75 -7.08 2.37
C ARG A 191 -12.50 -6.03 3.45
#